data_AF-A0A832JCX6-F1
#
_entry.id   AF-A0A832JCX6-F1
#
_cell.length_a   1.000
_cell.length_b   1.000
_cell.length_c   1.000
_cell.angle_alpha   90.00
_cell.angle_beta   90.00
_cell.angle_gamma   90.00
#
_symmetry.space_group_name_H-M   'P 1'
#
loop_
_entity.id
_entity.type
_entity.pdbx_description
1 polymer ?
#
loop_
_entity_poly.entity_id
_entity_poly.type
_entity_poly.pdbx_seq_one_letter_code
_entity_poly.pdbx_strand_id
1 'polypeptide(L)' 'MLLLEVPGWKRLRLEHLVLDINGTLTVEGELVPGVEERIEALKRDWRILLLTADTFGKGAALAQALGVPWHRLSPGPVPE' A
#
# COMPACT_ATOMS: atom_id res chain seq x y z
N MET A 1 8.73 7.15 -9.93
CA MET A 1 9.92 6.95 -9.08
C MET A 1 10.25 8.30 -8.49
N LEU A 2 10.64 8.39 -7.21
CA LEU A 2 10.97 9.67 -6.59
C LEU A 2 12.46 9.75 -6.25
N LEU A 3 13.13 10.79 -6.75
CA LEU A 3 14.48 11.16 -6.34
C LEU A 3 14.37 12.31 -5.35
N LEU A 4 14.83 12.10 -4.12
CA LEU A 4 14.77 13.09 -3.05
C LEU A 4 16.18 13.30 -2.49
N GLU A 5 16.66 14.53 -2.47
CA GLU A 5 17.87 14.90 -1.74
C GLU A 5 17.47 15.37 -0.35
N VAL A 6 17.90 14.66 0.68
CA VAL A 6 17.65 15.05 2.07
C VAL A 6 18.89 15.78 2.60
N PRO A 7 18.79 17.09 2.91
CA PRO A 7 19.93 17.86 3.42
C PRO A 7 20.54 17.23 4.67
N GLY A 8 21.87 17.13 4.70
CA GLY A 8 22.60 16.52 5.82
C GLY A 8 22.47 15.00 5.93
N TRP A 9 21.81 14.34 4.98
CA TRP A 9 21.69 12.89 4.96
C TRP A 9 22.18 12.30 3.64
N LYS A 10 21.27 11.82 2.79
CA LYS A 10 21.61 11.18 1.52
C LYS A 10 20.57 11.48 0.46
N ARG A 11 20.95 11.21 -0.78
CA ARG A 11 20.02 11.11 -1.90
C ARG A 11 19.28 9.77 -1.83
N LEU A 12 17.97 9.84 -1.82
CA LEU A 12 17.06 8.70 -1.85
C LEU A 12 16.53 8.52 -3.26
N ARG A 13 16.50 7.26 -3.70
CA ARG A 13 15.76 6.82 -4.88
C ARG A 13 14.68 5.86 -4.40
N LEU A 14 13.45 6.33 -4.39
CA LEU A 14 12.29 5.58 -3.92
C LEU A 14 11.53 5.03 -5.12
N GLU A 15 11.35 3.71 -5.13
CA GLU A 15 10.69 2.98 -6.23
C GLU A 15 9.46 2.20 -5.76
N HIS A 16 9.41 1.85 -4.48
CA HIS A 16 8.39 0.98 -3.90
C HIS A 16 7.49 1.78 -2.95
N LEU A 17 6.19 1.57 -3.09
CA LEU A 17 5.17 2.15 -2.21
C LEU A 17 4.39 1.00 -1.57
N VAL A 18 4.60 0.78 -0.27
CA VAL A 18 3.86 -0.22 0.50
C VAL A 18 2.71 0.49 1.20
N LEU A 19 1.49 -0.01 1.05
CA LEU A 19 0.28 0.60 1.59
C LEU A 19 -0.47 -0.39 2.47
N ASP A 20 -0.91 0.06 3.63
CA ASP A 20 -1.98 -0.63 4.36
C ASP A 20 -3.32 -0.45 3.63
N ILE A 21 -4.31 -1.29 3.96
CA ILE A 21 -5.65 -1.25 3.40
C ILE A 21 -6.61 -0.52 4.36
N ASN A 22 -6.84 -1.08 5.55
CA ASN A 22 -7.85 -0.57 6.48
C ASN A 22 -7.38 0.74 7.14
N GLY A 23 -8.21 1.77 7.12
CA GLY A 23 -7.82 3.08 7.67
C GLY A 23 -6.83 3.86 6.79
N THR A 24 -6.49 3.33 5.60
CA THR A 24 -5.64 4.00 4.60
C THR A 24 -6.37 4.12 3.26
N LEU A 25 -6.74 2.99 2.64
CA LEU A 25 -7.44 2.93 1.36
C LEU A 25 -8.95 2.74 1.53
N THR A 26 -9.35 2.13 2.65
CA THR A 26 -10.74 1.75 2.88
C THR A 26 -11.24 2.19 4.25
N VAL A 27 -12.56 2.43 4.33
CA VAL A 27 -13.32 2.51 5.58
C VAL A 27 -14.22 1.28 5.64
N GLU A 28 -14.09 0.47 6.70
CA GLU A 28 -14.83 -0.80 6.86
C GLU A 28 -14.68 -1.78 5.67
N GLY A 29 -13.51 -1.74 5.02
CA GLY A 29 -13.18 -2.60 3.89
C GLY A 29 -13.77 -2.17 2.54
N GLU A 30 -14.45 -1.02 2.49
CA GLU A 30 -14.89 -0.38 1.24
C GLU A 30 -13.93 0.72 0.82
N LEU A 31 -13.58 0.79 -0.47
CA LEU A 31 -12.66 1.82 -0.99
C LEU A 31 -13.22 3.22 -0.77
N VAL A 32 -12.37 4.12 -0.28
CA VAL A 32 -12.70 5.54 -0.23
C VAL A 32 -12.82 6.08 -1.67
N PRO A 33 -13.86 6.87 -1.98
CA PRO A 33 -14.02 7.43 -3.32
C PRO A 33 -12.76 8.17 -3.80
N GLY A 34 -12.34 7.90 -5.04
CA GLY A 34 -11.15 8.52 -5.62
C GLY A 34 -9.84 7.77 -5.37
N VAL A 35 -9.83 6.71 -4.55
CA VAL A 35 -8.62 5.94 -4.26
C VAL A 35 -8.15 5.17 -5.49
N GLU A 36 -9.07 4.55 -6.23
CA GLU A 36 -8.74 3.75 -7.42
C GLU A 36 -7.98 4.59 -8.46
N GLU A 37 -8.48 5.79 -8.76
CA GLU A 37 -7.88 6.71 -9.72
C GLU A 37 -6.50 7.21 -9.27
N ARG A 38 -6.33 7.42 -7.95
CA ARG A 38 -5.04 7.82 -7.37
C ARG A 38 -4.03 6.68 -7.42
N ILE A 39 -4.45 5.46 -7.13
CA ILE A 39 -3.60 4.27 -7.25
C ILE A 39 -3.18 4.07 -8.70
N GLU A 40 -4.10 4.20 -9.66
CA GLU A 40 -3.79 4.07 -11.08
C GLU A 40 -2.82 5.16 -11.56
N ALA A 41 -2.97 6.39 -11.11
CA ALA A 41 -1.99 7.45 -11.37
C ALA A 41 -0.61 7.13 -10.78
N LEU A 42 -0.56 6.62 -9.54
CA LEU A 42 0.69 6.28 -8.84
C LEU A 42 1.41 5.08 -9.46
N LYS A 43 0.70 4.10 -10.02
CA LYS A 43 1.29 2.89 -10.67
C LYS A 43 2.23 3.22 -11.83
N ARG A 44 2.08 4.39 -12.45
CA ARG A 44 2.98 4.89 -13.51
C ARG A 44 4.40 5.08 -13.02
N ASP A 45 4.53 5.48 -11.76
CA ASP A 45 5.78 5.91 -11.14
C ASP A 45 6.26 4.93 -10.06
N TRP A 46 5.36 4.20 -9.43
CA TRP A 46 5.64 3.41 -8.24
C TRP A 46 5.30 1.94 -8.43
N ARG A 47 6.15 1.08 -7.88
CA ARG A 47 5.81 -0.33 -7.63
C ARG A 47 5.02 -0.40 -6.33
N ILE A 48 3.70 -0.51 -6.46
CA ILE A 48 2.78 -0.54 -5.31
C ILE A 48 2.62 -1.97 -4.80
N LEU A 49 2.62 -2.16 -3.48
CA LEU A 49 2.30 -3.41 -2.80
C LEU A 49 1.32 -3.13 -1.67
N LEU A 50 0.19 -3.84 -1.63
CA LEU A 50 -0.70 -3.79 -0.47
C LEU A 50 -0.20 -4.76 0.61
N LEU A 51 -0.16 -4.31 1.85
CA LEU A 51 0.27 -5.11 2.99
C LEU A 51 -0.78 -4.98 4.10
N THR A 52 -1.43 -6.07 4.47
CA THR A 52 -2.56 -6.00 5.42
C THR A 52 -2.65 -7.24 6.31
N ALA A 53 -3.22 -7.10 7.51
CA ALA A 53 -3.66 -8.25 8.31
C ALA A 53 -4.92 -8.94 7.73
N ASP A 54 -5.61 -8.26 6.81
CA ASP A 54 -6.82 -8.72 6.13
C ASP A 54 -7.98 -9.07 7.09
N THR A 55 -8.23 -8.19 8.07
CA THR A 55 -9.25 -8.39 9.11
C THR A 55 -10.66 -8.62 8.55
N PHE A 56 -11.00 -8.00 7.42
CA PHE A 56 -12.32 -8.13 6.78
C PHE A 56 -12.36 -9.17 5.65
N GLY A 57 -11.24 -9.86 5.35
CA GLY A 57 -11.18 -10.87 4.28
C GLY A 57 -11.37 -10.30 2.86
N LYS A 58 -11.23 -8.99 2.67
CA LYS A 58 -11.45 -8.29 1.40
C LYS A 58 -10.14 -7.96 0.66
N GLY A 59 -8.98 -8.20 1.28
CA GLY A 59 -7.68 -7.79 0.75
C GLY A 59 -7.40 -8.29 -0.67
N ALA A 60 -7.70 -9.56 -0.94
CA ALA A 60 -7.53 -10.16 -2.27
C ALA A 60 -8.39 -9.47 -3.35
N ALA A 61 -9.68 -9.23 -3.05
CA ALA A 61 -10.61 -8.60 -3.98
C ALA A 61 -10.23 -7.15 -4.25
N LEU A 62 -9.84 -6.41 -3.21
CA LEU A 62 -9.36 -5.02 -3.34
C LEU A 62 -8.07 -4.94 -4.16
N ALA A 63 -7.12 -5.84 -3.92
CA ALA A 63 -5.88 -5.91 -4.70
C ALA A 63 -6.15 -6.21 -6.18
N GLN A 64 -7.10 -7.11 -6.46
CA GLN A 64 -7.54 -7.40 -7.82
C GLN A 64 -8.18 -6.17 -8.47
N ALA A 65 -9.10 -5.49 -7.77
CA ALA A 65 -9.77 -4.28 -8.27
C ALA A 65 -8.76 -3.18 -8.60
N LEU A 66 -7.78 -2.96 -7.72
CA LEU A 66 -6.73 -1.96 -7.92
C LEU A 66 -5.62 -2.41 -8.88
N GLY A 67 -5.61 -3.68 -9.28
CA GLY A 67 -4.59 -4.27 -10.14
C GLY A 67 -3.17 -4.17 -9.56
N VAL A 68 -3.01 -4.42 -8.26
CA VAL A 68 -1.74 -4.34 -7.53
C VAL A 68 -1.46 -5.65 -6.77
N PRO A 69 -0.19 -6.04 -6.59
CA PRO A 69 0.14 -7.17 -5.73
C PRO A 69 -0.24 -6.87 -4.28
N TRP A 70 -0.47 -7.93 -3.52
CA TRP A 70 -0.74 -7.83 -2.10
C TRP A 70 -0.07 -8.95 -1.31
N HIS A 71 0.13 -8.70 -0.02
CA HIS A 71 0.62 -9.67 0.93
C HIS A 71 -0.17 -9.58 2.23
N ARG A 72 -0.64 -10.73 2.70
CA ARG A 72 -1.28 -10.85 4.01
C ARG A 72 -0.21 -11.06 5.09
N LEU A 73 -0.22 -10.21 6.11
CA LEU A 73 0.63 -10.35 7.28
C LEU A 73 0.14 -11.46 8.19
N SER A 74 1.09 -12.21 8.74
CA SER A 74 0.87 -13.08 9.89
C SER A 74 1.21 -12.32 11.18
N PRO A 75 0.54 -12.59 12.30
CA PRO A 75 0.92 -12.03 13.60
C PRO A 75 2.41 -12.30 13.87
N GLY A 76 3.11 -11.28 14.38
CA GLY A 76 4.45 -11.46 14.89
C GLY A 76 4.45 -12.32 16.15
N PRO A 77 5.61 -12.85 16.56
CA PRO A 77 5.74 -13.49 17.87
C PRO A 77 5.30 -12.52 18.97
N VAL A 78 4.57 -13.02 19.96
CA VAL A 78 4.22 -12.24 21.15
C VAL A 78 5.52 -12.08 21.97
N PRO A 79 5.98 -10.85 22.24
CA PRO A 79 7.12 -10.64 23.13
C PRO A 79 6.78 -11.16 24.54
N GLU A 80 7.74 -11.86 25.18
CA GLU A 80 7.63 -12.33 26.57
C GLU A 80 7.41 -11.18 27.58
#